data_AF-A0A2U9PAP6-F1
#
_entry.id   AF-A0A2U9PAP6-F1
#
_cell.length_a   1.000
_cell.length_b   1.000
_cell.length_c   1.000
_cell.angle_alpha   90.00
_cell.angle_beta   90.00
_cell.angle_gamma   90.00
#
_symmetry.space_group_name_H-M   'P 1'
#
loop_
_entity.id
_entity.type
_entity.pdbx_description
1 polymer ?
#
loop_
_entity_poly.entity_id
_entity_poly.type
_entity_poly.pdbx_seq_one_letter_code
_entity_poly.pdbx_strand_id
1 'polypeptide(L)'
;MSDAPAGGIARGGPDGVAATTEDGGAGARETGRLVTAVLGDAPAPSPLSPERLRNTYRSMPAAERSALWRQRLHEAESGLTRLLAARPTSTHLADWFALQSEIFADLPDPTTGGSEDWQRVFFRGQALMERFLVARFGEQALAAWAQAIAEVHRGVEPDHGRGAADPVHRIARQAELYGSDYEFDDGMDTEGATRAALTITHCAIWDYREKARRSGVRLTLASPCTYCTRALSANIRAKGFEPSHSLRTGPTGHGCRWEATAPQQPSAEPSGER
;
A
#
# COMPACT_ATOMS: atom_id res chain seq x y z
N MET A 1 -50.26 -17.36 28.09
CA MET A 1 -50.98 -18.07 27.02
C MET A 1 -50.33 -17.61 25.73
N SER A 2 -49.16 -18.18 25.39
CA SER A 2 -48.95 -19.43 24.62
C SER A 2 -48.87 -19.11 23.13
N ASP A 3 -47.93 -19.61 22.32
CA ASP A 3 -46.71 -20.39 22.51
C ASP A 3 -45.91 -20.25 21.21
N ALA A 4 -44.58 -20.28 21.30
CA ALA A 4 -43.69 -20.47 20.16
C ALA A 4 -43.53 -21.97 19.85
N PRO A 5 -43.00 -22.34 18.67
CA PRO A 5 -42.25 -23.59 18.55
C PRO A 5 -40.78 -23.34 18.18
N ALA A 6 -39.93 -23.96 19.00
CA ALA A 6 -38.54 -24.25 18.73
C ALA A 6 -38.41 -25.48 17.81
N GLY A 7 -37.39 -25.51 16.96
CA GLY A 7 -36.98 -26.68 16.18
C GLY A 7 -35.46 -26.79 16.18
N GLY A 8 -34.93 -27.68 17.01
CA GLY A 8 -33.53 -28.11 16.99
C GLY A 8 -33.33 -29.30 16.05
N ILE A 9 -32.10 -29.48 15.55
CA ILE A 9 -31.66 -30.73 14.92
C ILE A 9 -30.34 -31.16 15.55
N ALA A 10 -30.31 -32.45 15.87
CA ALA A 10 -29.39 -33.13 16.76
C ALA A 10 -28.10 -33.62 16.09
N ARG A 11 -27.14 -33.93 16.97
CA ARG A 11 -25.88 -34.65 16.75
C ARG A 11 -26.11 -36.11 16.35
N GLY A 12 -25.15 -36.69 15.61
CA GLY A 12 -24.96 -38.13 15.47
C GLY A 12 -23.60 -38.48 14.85
N GLY A 13 -22.63 -38.85 15.68
CA GLY A 13 -21.74 -40.00 15.40
C GLY A 13 -22.30 -41.22 16.16
N PRO A 14 -21.72 -42.45 16.11
CA PRO A 14 -20.27 -42.70 16.08
C PRO A 14 -19.80 -43.99 15.35
N ASP A 15 -18.50 -44.29 15.52
CA ASP A 15 -17.80 -45.58 15.53
C ASP A 15 -17.41 -46.32 14.22
N GLY A 16 -16.10 -46.63 14.12
CA GLY A 16 -15.71 -48.03 13.91
C GLY A 16 -14.46 -48.37 13.08
N VAL A 17 -13.34 -48.55 13.79
CA VAL A 17 -12.36 -49.65 13.66
C VAL A 17 -11.21 -49.59 12.61
N ALA A 18 -10.04 -49.88 13.17
CA ALA A 18 -8.67 -49.96 12.66
C ALA A 18 -8.36 -51.12 11.68
N ALA A 19 -7.22 -51.02 10.99
CA ALA A 19 -6.19 -52.08 10.97
C ALA A 19 -4.85 -51.58 10.41
N THR A 20 -3.80 -52.00 11.10
CA THR A 20 -2.36 -51.86 10.91
C THR A 20 -1.79 -52.69 9.76
N THR A 21 -0.62 -52.32 9.23
CA THR A 21 0.51 -53.25 9.01
C THR A 21 1.82 -52.48 8.73
N GLU A 22 2.83 -52.77 9.54
CA GLU A 22 4.24 -52.49 9.31
C GLU A 22 4.81 -53.53 8.32
N ASP A 23 5.85 -53.17 7.54
CA ASP A 23 7.23 -53.60 7.81
C ASP A 23 8.16 -53.42 6.58
N GLY A 24 9.42 -53.06 6.87
CA GLY A 24 10.61 -53.59 6.18
C GLY A 24 11.14 -52.88 4.93
N GLY A 25 12.27 -52.19 5.06
CA GLY A 25 13.10 -51.83 3.88
C GLY A 25 14.31 -50.95 4.16
N ALA A 26 15.36 -51.51 4.75
CA ALA A 26 16.66 -50.87 4.95
C ALA A 26 17.36 -50.52 3.61
N GLY A 27 17.95 -49.33 3.53
CA GLY A 27 18.79 -48.89 2.43
C GLY A 27 19.69 -47.74 2.86
N ALA A 28 20.92 -48.08 3.25
CA ALA A 28 21.98 -47.15 3.60
C ALA A 28 22.33 -46.21 2.44
N ARG A 29 22.64 -44.94 2.72
CA ARG A 29 23.64 -44.15 1.98
C ARG A 29 24.03 -42.86 2.71
N GLU A 30 25.30 -42.85 3.09
CA GLU A 30 26.27 -41.78 2.84
C GLU A 30 26.09 -40.45 3.57
N THR A 31 26.88 -40.32 4.65
CA THR A 31 27.23 -39.08 5.34
C THR A 31 27.85 -38.07 4.36
N GLY A 32 27.01 -37.14 3.90
CA GLY A 32 27.40 -35.97 3.13
C GLY A 32 28.22 -35.00 3.99
N ARG A 33 29.49 -34.88 3.65
CA ARG A 33 30.49 -33.92 4.11
C ARG A 33 29.91 -32.49 4.17
N LEU A 34 29.92 -31.87 5.34
CA LEU A 34 29.70 -30.43 5.51
C LEU A 34 30.78 -29.67 4.73
N VAL A 35 30.42 -29.14 3.57
CA VAL A 35 31.24 -28.17 2.84
C VAL A 35 30.87 -26.80 3.41
N THR A 36 31.75 -26.27 4.27
CA THR A 36 31.72 -24.87 4.68
C THR A 36 31.98 -24.02 3.44
N ALA A 37 30.93 -23.47 2.84
CA ALA A 37 31.06 -22.46 1.81
C ALA A 37 31.59 -21.17 2.49
N VAL A 38 32.86 -20.87 2.25
CA VAL A 38 33.44 -19.56 2.53
C VAL A 38 32.68 -18.56 1.66
N LEU A 39 31.93 -17.66 2.29
CA LEU A 39 31.33 -16.48 1.66
C LEU A 39 32.46 -15.65 1.04
N GLY A 40 32.68 -15.81 -0.26
CA GLY A 40 33.48 -14.88 -1.04
C GLY A 40 32.76 -13.54 -1.10
N ASP A 41 33.52 -12.45 -0.93
CA ASP A 41 33.04 -11.07 -1.06
C ASP A 41 32.18 -10.92 -2.30
N ALA A 42 30.88 -10.70 -2.11
CA ALA A 42 30.00 -10.27 -3.18
C ALA A 42 30.44 -8.85 -3.57
N PRO A 43 30.74 -8.58 -4.86
CA PRO A 43 31.06 -7.23 -5.28
C PRO A 43 29.87 -6.31 -4.96
N ALA A 44 30.17 -5.14 -4.40
CA ALA A 44 29.16 -4.12 -4.09
C ALA A 44 28.26 -3.89 -5.33
N PRO A 45 26.93 -3.82 -5.15
CA PRO A 45 26.02 -3.64 -6.27
C PRO A 45 26.36 -2.33 -6.99
N SER A 46 26.69 -2.41 -8.27
CA SER A 46 26.91 -1.23 -9.10
C SER A 46 25.63 -0.37 -9.15
N PRO A 47 25.73 0.96 -9.14
CA PRO A 47 24.56 1.83 -9.27
C PRO A 47 23.84 1.48 -10.58
N LEU A 48 22.55 1.16 -10.46
CA LEU A 48 21.72 0.78 -11.60
C LEU A 48 21.63 1.97 -12.57
N SER A 49 21.84 1.72 -13.87
CA SER A 49 21.67 2.75 -14.91
C SER A 49 20.25 3.36 -14.87
N PRO A 50 20.09 4.67 -15.13
CA PRO A 50 18.79 5.35 -15.21
C PRO A 50 17.76 4.65 -16.12
N GLU A 51 18.23 4.06 -17.24
CA GLU A 51 17.38 3.29 -18.14
C GLU A 51 16.88 1.99 -17.51
N ARG A 52 17.69 1.33 -16.68
CA ARG A 52 17.25 0.16 -15.91
C ARG A 52 16.23 0.55 -14.85
N LEU A 53 16.43 1.66 -14.13
CA LEU A 53 15.47 2.14 -13.13
C LEU A 53 14.11 2.51 -13.76
N ARG A 54 14.12 3.18 -14.93
CA ARG A 54 12.90 3.41 -15.73
C ARG A 54 12.19 2.11 -16.11
N ASN A 55 12.94 1.05 -16.41
CA ASN A 55 12.39 -0.24 -16.82
C ASN A 55 11.91 -1.10 -15.63
N THR A 56 12.61 -1.06 -14.49
CA THR A 56 12.27 -1.86 -13.29
C THR A 56 10.84 -1.62 -12.83
N TYR A 57 10.39 -0.36 -12.84
CA TYR A 57 9.04 -0.05 -12.39
C TYR A 57 7.98 -0.41 -13.44
N ARG A 58 8.26 -0.32 -14.75
CA ARG A 58 7.30 -0.69 -15.81
C ARG A 58 7.04 -2.20 -15.92
N SER A 59 7.77 -3.01 -15.15
CA SER A 59 7.67 -4.46 -15.15
C SER A 59 7.64 -5.03 -13.72
N MET A 60 6.83 -4.44 -12.82
CA MET A 60 6.72 -4.94 -11.45
C MET A 60 6.31 -6.43 -11.45
N PRO A 61 7.07 -7.34 -10.82
CA PRO A 61 6.72 -8.76 -10.74
C PRO A 61 5.39 -8.99 -10.02
N ALA A 62 4.66 -10.04 -10.40
CA ALA A 62 3.34 -10.32 -9.82
C ALA A 62 3.35 -10.47 -8.29
N ALA A 63 4.39 -11.11 -7.74
CA ALA A 63 4.56 -11.25 -6.30
C ALA A 63 4.77 -9.89 -5.60
N GLU A 64 5.53 -8.98 -6.21
CA GLU A 64 5.72 -7.61 -5.72
C GLU A 64 4.41 -6.82 -5.80
N ARG A 65 3.64 -6.95 -6.89
CA ARG A 65 2.32 -6.32 -7.01
C ARG A 65 1.36 -6.79 -5.91
N SER A 66 1.28 -8.09 -5.66
CA SER A 66 0.46 -8.65 -4.56
C SER A 66 0.92 -8.13 -3.20
N ALA A 67 2.24 -8.11 -2.96
CA ALA A 67 2.79 -7.58 -1.71
C ALA A 67 2.47 -6.10 -1.51
N LEU A 68 2.56 -5.28 -2.57
CA LEU A 68 2.26 -3.87 -2.49
C LEU A 68 0.76 -3.62 -2.25
N TRP A 69 -0.15 -4.39 -2.84
CA TRP A 69 -1.59 -4.30 -2.51
C TRP A 69 -1.85 -4.60 -1.04
N ARG A 70 -1.22 -5.63 -0.48
CA ARG A 70 -1.31 -5.95 0.96
C ARG A 70 -0.78 -4.82 1.83
N GLN A 71 0.40 -4.29 1.49
CA GLN A 71 0.97 -3.15 2.21
C GLN A 71 0.02 -1.95 2.17
N ARG A 72 -0.56 -1.63 1.01
CA ARG A 72 -1.53 -0.54 0.85
C ARG A 72 -2.79 -0.74 1.69
N LEU A 73 -3.30 -1.97 1.78
CA LEU A 73 -4.44 -2.29 2.65
C LEU A 73 -4.08 -2.11 4.12
N HIS A 74 -2.93 -2.62 4.54
CA HIS A 74 -2.42 -2.46 5.90
C HIS A 74 -2.21 -0.98 6.26
N GLU A 75 -1.53 -0.20 5.42
CA GLU A 75 -1.37 1.25 5.56
C GLU A 75 -2.71 1.96 5.81
N ALA A 76 -3.71 1.64 4.97
CA ALA A 76 -5.03 2.27 5.01
C ALA A 76 -5.82 1.91 6.27
N GLU A 77 -5.90 0.63 6.61
CA GLU A 77 -6.62 0.15 7.79
C GLU A 77 -5.95 0.61 9.08
N SER A 78 -4.63 0.45 9.20
CA SER A 78 -3.93 0.83 10.42
C SER A 78 -3.92 2.34 10.63
N GLY A 79 -3.91 3.13 9.55
CA GLY A 79 -4.15 4.57 9.60
C GLY A 79 -5.56 4.92 10.10
N LEU A 80 -6.59 4.14 9.71
CA LEU A 80 -7.95 4.34 10.23
C LEU A 80 -8.01 4.01 11.73
N THR A 81 -7.48 2.86 12.12
CA THR A 81 -7.43 2.41 13.52
C THR A 81 -6.73 3.45 14.40
N ARG A 82 -5.60 3.99 13.94
CA ARG A 82 -4.88 5.07 14.62
C ARG A 82 -5.71 6.34 14.76
N LEU A 83 -6.37 6.78 13.67
CA LEU A 83 -7.22 7.96 13.68
C LEU A 83 -8.38 7.82 14.68
N LEU A 84 -9.02 6.65 14.75
CA LEU A 84 -10.15 6.41 15.64
C LEU A 84 -9.70 6.30 17.11
N ALA A 85 -8.58 5.65 17.37
CA ALA A 85 -8.01 5.53 18.72
C ALA A 85 -7.61 6.89 19.33
N ALA A 86 -7.18 7.84 18.49
CA ALA A 86 -6.80 9.18 18.93
C ALA A 86 -8.00 10.11 19.23
N ARG A 87 -9.25 9.69 18.96
CA ARG A 87 -10.44 10.54 19.14
C ARG A 87 -11.10 10.34 20.50
N PRO A 88 -11.44 11.43 21.22
CA PRO A 88 -12.02 11.36 22.56
C PRO A 88 -13.50 10.93 22.59
N THR A 89 -14.17 10.82 21.45
CA THR A 89 -15.57 10.39 21.34
C THR A 89 -15.68 8.87 21.26
N SER A 90 -16.72 8.33 21.89
CA SER A 90 -17.11 6.91 21.83
C SER A 90 -17.31 6.47 20.38
N THR A 91 -16.24 5.98 19.74
CA THR A 91 -16.40 5.17 18.54
C THR A 91 -17.34 4.04 18.93
N HIS A 92 -18.46 3.90 18.21
CA HIS A 92 -19.36 2.77 18.41
C HIS A 92 -18.56 1.51 18.06
N LEU A 93 -17.96 0.88 19.08
CA LEU A 93 -17.02 -0.23 18.91
C LEU A 93 -17.64 -1.36 18.09
N ALA A 94 -18.96 -1.57 18.23
CA ALA A 94 -19.72 -2.50 17.40
C ALA A 94 -19.64 -2.15 15.89
N ASP A 95 -19.84 -0.88 15.52
CA ASP A 95 -19.77 -0.44 14.12
C ASP A 95 -18.34 -0.54 13.57
N TRP A 96 -17.34 -0.27 14.41
CA TRP A 96 -15.94 -0.45 14.02
C TRP A 96 -15.64 -1.94 13.83
N PHE A 97 -16.02 -2.82 14.76
CA PHE A 97 -15.82 -4.26 14.60
C PHE A 97 -16.56 -4.83 13.39
N ALA A 98 -17.76 -4.34 13.10
CA ALA A 98 -18.49 -4.67 11.87
C ALA A 98 -17.71 -4.25 10.61
N LEU A 99 -17.22 -3.00 10.57
CA LEU A 99 -16.38 -2.52 9.47
C LEU A 99 -15.13 -3.38 9.29
N GLN A 100 -14.43 -3.73 10.37
CA GLN A 100 -13.21 -4.53 10.34
C GLN A 100 -13.48 -5.93 9.78
N SER A 101 -14.59 -6.56 10.21
CA SER A 101 -15.05 -7.84 9.66
C SER A 101 -15.29 -7.74 8.15
N GLU A 102 -15.95 -6.68 7.68
CA GLU A 102 -16.22 -6.48 6.24
C GLU A 102 -14.94 -6.18 5.42
N ILE A 103 -13.99 -5.43 5.98
CA ILE A 103 -12.71 -5.14 5.31
C ILE A 103 -11.95 -6.44 5.05
N PHE A 104 -11.87 -7.31 6.07
CA PHE A 104 -11.08 -8.54 6.06
C PHE A 104 -11.87 -9.80 5.68
N ALA A 105 -13.11 -9.66 5.22
CA ALA A 105 -13.85 -10.77 4.63
C ALA A 105 -13.15 -11.27 3.36
N ASP A 106 -13.11 -12.59 3.13
CA ASP A 106 -12.61 -13.19 1.89
C ASP A 106 -11.16 -12.78 1.52
N LEU A 107 -10.26 -12.69 2.52
CA LEU A 107 -8.86 -12.44 2.26
C LEU A 107 -8.25 -13.54 1.36
N PRO A 108 -7.54 -13.19 0.28
CA PRO A 108 -6.81 -14.15 -0.51
C PRO A 108 -5.71 -14.82 0.33
N ASP A 109 -5.35 -16.04 -0.03
CA ASP A 109 -4.18 -16.69 0.59
C ASP A 109 -2.91 -15.84 0.33
N PRO A 110 -2.09 -15.56 1.35
CA PRO A 110 -0.95 -14.67 1.20
C PRO A 110 0.18 -15.26 0.32
N THR A 111 0.21 -16.58 0.12
CA THR A 111 1.26 -17.24 -0.67
C THR A 111 0.81 -17.53 -2.09
N THR A 112 -0.47 -17.81 -2.30
CA THR A 112 -1.04 -18.25 -3.59
C THR A 112 -2.01 -17.26 -4.21
N GLY A 113 -2.54 -16.30 -3.45
CA GLY A 113 -3.48 -15.29 -3.92
C GLY A 113 -2.88 -14.34 -4.96
N GLY A 114 -3.59 -14.15 -6.07
CA GLY A 114 -3.15 -13.32 -7.19
C GLY A 114 -3.24 -11.83 -6.89
N SER A 115 -2.52 -11.03 -7.68
CA SER A 115 -2.51 -9.57 -7.54
C SER A 115 -3.90 -8.96 -7.72
N GLU A 116 -4.70 -9.49 -8.65
CA GLU A 116 -6.07 -9.05 -8.89
C GLU A 116 -7.00 -9.31 -7.70
N ASP A 117 -6.78 -10.40 -6.97
CA ASP A 117 -7.58 -10.73 -5.79
C ASP A 117 -7.32 -9.72 -4.67
N TRP A 118 -6.04 -9.42 -4.43
CA TRP A 118 -5.61 -8.40 -3.48
C TRP A 118 -6.04 -6.98 -3.88
N GLN A 119 -6.04 -6.67 -5.18
CA GLN A 119 -6.58 -5.41 -5.71
C GLN A 119 -8.07 -5.26 -5.38
N ARG A 120 -8.88 -6.31 -5.59
CA ARG A 120 -10.33 -6.27 -5.29
C ARG A 120 -10.58 -6.02 -3.80
N VAL A 121 -9.86 -6.73 -2.92
CA VAL A 121 -9.94 -6.50 -1.47
C VAL A 121 -9.53 -5.09 -1.10
N PHE A 122 -8.42 -4.58 -1.64
CA PHE A 122 -7.97 -3.22 -1.36
C PHE A 122 -9.04 -2.18 -1.74
N PHE A 123 -9.59 -2.23 -2.96
CA PHE A 123 -10.58 -1.24 -3.38
C PHE A 123 -11.89 -1.35 -2.60
N ARG A 124 -12.34 -2.57 -2.28
CA ARG A 124 -13.49 -2.78 -1.39
C ARG A 124 -13.23 -2.17 -0.02
N GLY A 125 -12.09 -2.48 0.59
CA GLY A 125 -11.68 -1.95 1.89
C GLY A 125 -11.57 -0.43 1.90
N GLN A 126 -10.92 0.16 0.89
CA GLN A 126 -10.82 1.61 0.75
C GLN A 126 -12.21 2.26 0.68
N ALA A 127 -13.13 1.72 -0.13
CA ALA A 127 -14.48 2.24 -0.24
C ALA A 127 -15.28 2.11 1.07
N LEU A 128 -15.13 1.00 1.80
CA LEU A 128 -15.73 0.79 3.12
C LEU A 128 -15.24 1.83 4.13
N MET A 129 -13.92 2.03 4.23
CA MET A 129 -13.30 3.02 5.13
C MET A 129 -13.69 4.45 4.76
N GLU A 130 -13.66 4.81 3.46
CA GLU A 130 -14.12 6.12 2.97
C GLU A 130 -15.58 6.38 3.39
N ARG A 131 -16.49 5.42 3.15
CA ARG A 131 -17.90 5.54 3.53
C ARG A 131 -18.08 5.67 5.04
N PHE A 132 -17.39 4.84 5.83
CA PHE A 132 -17.47 4.87 7.28
C PHE A 132 -17.08 6.24 7.84
N LEU A 133 -15.97 6.80 7.35
CA LEU A 133 -15.46 8.10 7.77
C LEU A 133 -16.40 9.24 7.36
N VAL A 134 -16.82 9.28 6.10
CA VAL A 134 -17.69 10.35 5.60
C VAL A 134 -19.05 10.34 6.29
N ALA A 135 -19.65 9.17 6.50
CA ALA A 135 -20.95 9.06 7.15
C ALA A 135 -20.94 9.55 8.61
N ARG A 136 -19.81 9.39 9.32
CA ARG A 136 -19.70 9.74 10.76
C ARG A 136 -19.09 11.09 11.02
N PHE A 137 -18.18 11.53 10.15
CA PHE A 137 -17.29 12.64 10.43
C PHE A 137 -17.15 13.62 9.26
N GLY A 138 -17.89 13.41 8.16
CA GLY A 138 -17.82 14.24 6.96
C GLY A 138 -16.54 14.04 6.13
N GLU A 139 -16.51 14.65 4.95
CA GLU A 139 -15.40 14.53 3.99
C GLU A 139 -14.06 15.03 4.54
N GLN A 140 -14.07 16.00 5.45
CA GLN A 140 -12.87 16.53 6.10
C GLN A 140 -12.07 15.46 6.85
N ALA A 141 -12.74 14.41 7.34
CA ALA A 141 -12.08 13.32 8.05
C ALA A 141 -11.11 12.54 7.17
N LEU A 142 -11.28 12.56 5.85
CA LEU A 142 -10.38 11.91 4.91
C LEU A 142 -8.99 12.56 4.91
N ALA A 143 -8.89 13.86 5.22
CA ALA A 143 -7.60 14.53 5.37
C ALA A 143 -6.85 14.02 6.60
N ALA A 144 -7.54 13.89 7.73
CA ALA A 144 -6.97 13.36 8.96
C ALA A 144 -6.58 11.88 8.80
N TRP A 145 -7.39 11.11 8.07
CA TRP A 145 -7.07 9.73 7.74
C TRP A 145 -5.83 9.62 6.85
N ALA A 146 -5.71 10.46 5.82
CA ALA A 146 -4.52 10.52 4.99
C ALA A 146 -3.23 10.80 5.79
N GLN A 147 -3.29 11.68 6.81
CA GLN A 147 -2.16 11.92 7.70
C GLN A 147 -1.84 10.70 8.58
N ALA A 148 -2.85 10.06 9.15
CA ALA A 148 -2.67 8.87 9.96
C ALA A 148 -2.09 7.69 9.14
N ILE A 149 -2.49 7.54 7.88
CA ILE A 149 -1.87 6.60 6.93
C ILE A 149 -0.41 6.95 6.71
N ALA A 150 -0.08 8.23 6.52
CA ALA A 150 1.30 8.66 6.28
C ALA A 150 2.23 8.35 7.45
N GLU A 151 1.73 8.37 8.69
CA GLU A 151 2.48 7.96 9.87
C GLU A 151 2.77 6.45 9.88
N VAL A 152 1.82 5.62 9.48
CA VAL A 152 2.05 4.17 9.27
C VAL A 152 3.02 3.94 8.12
N HIS A 153 2.80 4.63 7.01
CA HIS A 153 3.63 4.58 5.80
C HIS A 153 5.10 4.85 6.12
N ARG A 154 5.41 5.84 6.97
CA ARG A 154 6.78 6.13 7.41
C ARG A 154 7.47 4.91 8.00
N GLY A 155 6.75 4.09 8.77
CA GLY A 155 7.31 2.92 9.46
C GLY A 155 7.40 1.66 8.60
N VAL A 156 6.54 1.50 7.59
CA VAL A 156 6.49 0.29 6.76
C VAL A 156 7.23 0.43 5.43
N GLU A 157 7.41 1.66 4.96
CA GLU A 157 8.12 1.94 3.72
C GLU A 157 9.62 2.11 4.00
N PRO A 158 10.52 1.27 3.43
CA PRO A 158 11.95 1.43 3.64
C PRO A 158 12.51 2.72 3.03
N ASP A 159 13.49 3.30 3.72
CA ASP A 159 14.36 4.32 3.14
C ASP A 159 15.53 3.63 2.44
N HIS A 160 15.83 4.04 1.21
CA HIS A 160 16.89 3.43 0.40
C HIS A 160 18.09 4.37 0.21
N GLY A 161 18.14 5.49 0.94
CA GLY A 161 19.25 6.43 0.93
C GLY A 161 19.29 7.36 -0.28
N ARG A 162 18.23 7.41 -1.10
CA ARG A 162 18.19 8.25 -2.31
C ARG A 162 17.67 9.66 -2.08
N GLY A 163 17.55 10.09 -0.83
CA GLY A 163 17.00 11.40 -0.48
C GLY A 163 15.58 11.58 -1.02
N ALA A 164 15.32 12.71 -1.67
CA ALA A 164 14.00 13.07 -2.20
C ALA A 164 13.50 12.09 -3.28
N ALA A 165 14.38 11.29 -3.89
CA ALA A 165 13.98 10.29 -4.88
C ALA A 165 13.23 9.10 -4.25
N ASP A 166 13.43 8.77 -2.97
CA ASP A 166 12.73 7.66 -2.32
C ASP A 166 11.20 7.78 -2.32
N PRO A 167 10.60 8.88 -1.82
CA PRO A 167 9.15 9.03 -1.89
C PRO A 167 8.63 9.14 -3.34
N VAL A 168 9.45 9.64 -4.29
CA VAL A 168 9.05 9.74 -5.70
C VAL A 168 9.03 8.37 -6.39
N HIS A 169 10.02 7.52 -6.13
CA HIS A 169 10.00 6.12 -6.54
C HIS A 169 8.83 5.34 -5.95
N ARG A 170 8.45 5.65 -4.70
CA ARG A 170 7.25 5.06 -4.09
C ARG A 170 5.96 5.46 -4.81
N ILE A 171 5.88 6.70 -5.32
CA ILE A 171 4.76 7.14 -6.17
C ILE A 171 4.77 6.39 -7.50
N ALA A 172 5.94 6.20 -8.11
CA ALA A 172 6.08 5.42 -9.35
C ALA A 172 5.61 3.97 -9.18
N ARG A 173 5.99 3.29 -8.09
CA ARG A 173 5.45 1.94 -7.77
C ARG A 173 3.94 1.93 -7.63
N GLN A 174 3.36 2.97 -7.05
CA GLN A 174 1.91 3.07 -6.92
C GLN A 174 1.23 3.35 -8.26
N ALA A 175 1.83 4.17 -9.12
CA ALA A 175 1.35 4.40 -10.48
C ALA A 175 1.35 3.10 -11.29
N GLU A 176 2.45 2.35 -11.26
CA GLU A 176 2.54 1.01 -11.87
C GLU A 176 1.49 0.05 -11.32
N LEU A 177 1.33 -0.02 -9.99
CA LEU A 177 0.35 -0.89 -9.33
C LEU A 177 -1.06 -0.66 -9.86
N TYR A 178 -1.37 0.58 -10.22
CA TYR A 178 -2.66 0.99 -10.75
C TYR A 178 -2.75 0.86 -12.28
N GLY A 179 -1.66 0.55 -12.97
CA GLY A 179 -1.59 0.53 -14.44
C GLY A 179 -1.57 1.93 -15.06
N SER A 180 -1.02 2.91 -14.36
CA SER A 180 -0.87 4.28 -14.85
C SER A 180 0.42 4.46 -15.63
N ASP A 181 0.43 5.32 -16.64
CA ASP A 181 1.65 5.69 -17.37
C ASP A 181 2.37 6.82 -16.66
N TYR A 182 3.70 6.72 -16.58
CA TYR A 182 4.54 7.73 -15.92
C TYR A 182 5.96 7.78 -16.46
N GLU A 183 6.61 8.91 -16.17
CA GLU A 183 7.96 9.26 -16.58
C GLU A 183 8.65 10.03 -15.45
N PHE A 184 9.92 9.70 -15.20
CA PHE A 184 10.76 10.45 -14.27
C PHE A 184 11.32 11.71 -14.94
N ASP A 185 11.26 12.84 -14.24
CA ASP A 185 11.95 14.05 -14.67
C ASP A 185 13.48 13.83 -14.56
N ASP A 186 14.27 14.53 -15.38
CA ASP A 186 15.72 14.34 -15.45
C ASP A 186 16.43 14.61 -14.09
N GLY A 187 17.50 13.87 -13.82
CA GLY A 187 18.37 14.08 -12.65
C GLY A 187 17.94 13.40 -11.34
N MET A 188 17.01 12.44 -11.39
CA MET A 188 16.50 11.73 -10.20
C MET A 188 17.51 10.82 -9.50
N ASP A 189 18.46 10.24 -10.24
CA ASP A 189 19.21 9.06 -9.78
C ASP A 189 20.50 9.39 -9.02
N THR A 190 20.60 10.59 -8.46
CA THR A 190 21.75 10.96 -7.61
C THR A 190 21.51 10.53 -6.17
N GLU A 191 22.48 9.81 -5.58
CA GLU A 191 22.49 9.58 -4.13
C GLU A 191 22.35 10.90 -3.38
N GLY A 192 21.49 10.92 -2.35
CA GLY A 192 21.23 12.14 -1.58
C GLY A 192 20.54 13.27 -2.38
N ALA A 193 19.79 12.96 -3.45
CA ALA A 193 19.05 13.95 -4.22
C ALA A 193 18.23 14.87 -3.30
N THR A 194 18.46 16.18 -3.40
CA THR A 194 17.69 17.20 -2.65
C THR A 194 16.38 17.55 -3.34
N ARG A 195 16.17 17.08 -4.58
CA ARG A 195 14.96 17.27 -5.36
C ARG A 195 14.77 16.09 -6.29
N ALA A 196 13.53 15.59 -6.40
CA ALA A 196 13.17 14.56 -7.37
C ALA A 196 11.73 14.78 -7.83
N ALA A 197 11.42 14.42 -9.08
CA ALA A 197 10.10 14.61 -9.64
C ALA A 197 9.68 13.51 -10.62
N LEU A 198 8.39 13.26 -10.68
CA LEU A 198 7.74 12.28 -11.54
C LEU A 198 6.53 12.92 -12.20
N THR A 199 6.32 12.64 -13.48
CA THR A 199 5.10 12.93 -14.21
C THR A 199 4.31 11.65 -14.46
N ILE A 200 3.09 11.56 -13.94
CA ILE A 200 2.07 10.57 -14.36
C ILE A 200 1.34 11.17 -15.57
N THR A 201 1.59 10.61 -16.75
CA THR A 201 1.04 11.07 -18.04
C THR A 201 -0.37 10.54 -18.29
N HIS A 202 -0.72 9.40 -17.69
CA HIS A 202 -2.07 8.84 -17.71
C HIS A 202 -2.41 8.19 -16.36
N CYS A 203 -3.48 8.63 -15.70
CA CYS A 203 -3.91 8.13 -14.40
C CYS A 203 -5.02 7.08 -14.53
N ALA A 204 -4.67 5.80 -14.45
CA ALA A 204 -5.63 4.71 -14.57
C ALA A 204 -6.67 4.66 -13.43
N ILE A 205 -6.37 5.23 -12.25
CA ILE A 205 -7.37 5.39 -11.18
C ILE A 205 -8.47 6.38 -11.57
N TRP A 206 -8.11 7.41 -12.34
CA TRP A 206 -9.12 8.33 -12.88
C TRP A 206 -10.09 7.56 -13.76
N ASP A 207 -9.57 6.82 -14.74
CA ASP A 207 -10.36 6.02 -15.67
C ASP A 207 -11.23 4.98 -14.96
N TYR A 208 -10.67 4.30 -13.97
CA TYR A 208 -11.41 3.35 -13.14
C TYR A 208 -12.61 4.01 -12.46
N ARG A 209 -12.43 5.19 -11.83
CA ARG A 209 -13.52 5.90 -11.15
C ARG A 209 -14.53 6.49 -12.13
N GLU A 210 -14.10 7.03 -13.27
CA GLU A 210 -15.02 7.50 -14.31
C GLU A 210 -15.85 6.36 -14.90
N LYS A 211 -15.25 5.18 -15.12
CA LYS A 211 -15.98 3.98 -15.52
C LYS A 211 -17.04 3.61 -14.48
N ALA A 212 -16.68 3.57 -13.20
CA ALA A 212 -17.62 3.28 -12.12
C ALA A 212 -18.78 4.30 -12.07
N ARG A 213 -18.49 5.60 -12.21
CA ARG A 213 -19.51 6.66 -12.25
C ARG A 213 -20.47 6.48 -13.43
N ARG A 214 -19.95 6.19 -14.64
CA ARG A 214 -20.77 5.91 -15.83
C ARG A 214 -21.63 4.66 -15.66
N SER A 215 -21.17 3.68 -14.89
CA SER A 215 -21.93 2.49 -14.51
C SER A 215 -22.95 2.74 -13.37
N GLY A 216 -23.14 3.98 -12.93
CA GLY A 216 -24.12 4.33 -11.88
C GLY A 216 -23.64 4.09 -10.45
N VAL A 217 -22.36 3.77 -10.24
CA VAL A 217 -21.81 3.61 -8.90
C VAL A 217 -21.74 4.98 -8.22
N ARG A 218 -22.38 5.10 -7.06
CA ARG A 218 -22.26 6.30 -6.22
C ARG A 218 -20.88 6.36 -5.58
N LEU A 219 -20.05 7.28 -6.07
CA LEU A 219 -18.73 7.55 -5.50
C LEU A 219 -18.85 8.53 -4.33
N THR A 220 -18.07 8.29 -3.28
CA THR A 220 -17.98 9.18 -2.11
C THR A 220 -17.42 10.55 -2.47
N LEU A 221 -16.47 10.60 -3.41
CA LEU A 221 -15.76 11.81 -3.80
C LEU A 221 -16.12 12.24 -5.22
N ALA A 222 -16.24 13.55 -5.42
CA ALA A 222 -16.48 14.15 -6.74
C ALA A 222 -15.29 13.93 -7.70
N SER A 223 -14.05 13.91 -7.19
CA SER A 223 -12.84 13.65 -7.96
C SER A 223 -11.90 12.71 -7.22
N PRO A 224 -11.26 11.73 -7.90
CA PRO A 224 -10.19 10.92 -7.31
C PRO A 224 -9.04 11.77 -6.77
N CYS A 225 -8.73 12.89 -7.43
CA CYS A 225 -7.59 13.73 -7.10
C CYS A 225 -7.71 14.34 -5.69
N THR A 226 -8.93 14.63 -5.20
CA THR A 226 -9.16 15.28 -3.89
C THR A 226 -8.50 14.53 -2.74
N TYR A 227 -8.58 13.19 -2.76
CA TYR A 227 -7.94 12.36 -1.75
C TYR A 227 -6.50 12.02 -2.11
N CYS A 228 -6.24 11.66 -3.38
CA CYS A 228 -4.90 11.26 -3.81
C CYS A 228 -3.85 12.34 -3.55
N THR A 229 -4.16 13.62 -3.81
CA THR A 229 -3.19 14.69 -3.59
C THR A 229 -2.87 14.90 -2.11
N ARG A 230 -3.87 14.76 -1.24
CA ARG A 230 -3.70 14.83 0.21
C ARG A 230 -2.86 13.66 0.73
N ALA A 231 -3.19 12.44 0.32
CA ALA A 231 -2.49 11.23 0.73
C ALA A 231 -1.03 11.22 0.29
N LEU A 232 -0.75 11.50 -0.99
CA LEU A 232 0.62 11.50 -1.49
C LEU A 232 1.45 12.65 -0.89
N SER A 233 0.87 13.84 -0.73
CA SER A 233 1.55 14.94 -0.04
C SER A 233 1.84 14.60 1.43
N ALA A 234 0.95 13.90 2.12
CA ALA A 234 1.16 13.46 3.49
C ALA A 234 2.31 12.45 3.58
N ASN A 235 2.36 11.47 2.66
CA ASN A 235 3.45 10.48 2.61
C ASN A 235 4.82 11.12 2.39
N ILE A 236 4.93 12.07 1.44
CA ILE A 236 6.16 12.81 1.19
C ILE A 236 6.60 13.58 2.45
N ARG A 237 5.67 14.26 3.13
CA ARG A 237 5.97 14.99 4.39
C ARG A 237 6.38 14.06 5.52
N ALA A 238 5.75 12.89 5.64
CA ALA A 238 6.09 11.92 6.68
C ALA A 238 7.52 11.38 6.53
N LYS A 239 8.04 11.38 5.29
CA LYS A 239 9.44 11.10 4.94
C LYS A 239 10.38 12.30 5.09
N GLY A 240 9.89 13.45 5.55
CA GLY A 240 10.71 14.64 5.83
C GLY A 240 10.94 15.56 4.65
N PHE A 241 10.19 15.42 3.55
CA PHE A 241 10.34 16.24 2.34
C PHE A 241 9.14 17.18 2.13
N GLU A 242 9.37 18.26 1.40
CA GLU A 242 8.34 19.19 0.96
C GLU A 242 7.73 18.71 -0.36
N PRO A 243 6.40 18.43 -0.38
CA PRO A 243 5.72 18.01 -1.60
C PRO A 243 5.27 19.22 -2.43
N SER A 244 5.39 19.11 -3.74
CA SER A 244 4.62 19.91 -4.69
C SER A 244 3.96 19.03 -5.74
N HIS A 245 2.80 19.47 -6.24
CA HIS A 245 2.11 18.76 -7.30
C HIS A 245 1.29 19.70 -8.18
N SER A 246 1.06 19.27 -9.42
CA SER A 246 0.17 19.94 -10.36
C SER A 246 -0.68 18.91 -11.10
N LEU A 247 -2.00 19.13 -11.14
CA LEU A 247 -2.89 18.32 -11.95
C LEU A 247 -2.71 18.69 -13.42
N ARG A 248 -2.79 17.69 -14.31
CA ARG A 248 -2.57 17.86 -15.75
C ARG A 248 -3.69 17.19 -16.53
N THR A 249 -3.99 17.75 -17.68
CA THR A 249 -4.80 17.11 -18.73
C THR A 249 -4.00 17.21 -20.02
N GLY A 250 -3.80 16.09 -20.68
CA GLY A 250 -2.99 16.01 -21.90
C GLY A 250 -3.61 15.05 -22.93
N PRO A 251 -2.90 14.80 -24.04
CA PRO A 251 -3.38 13.93 -25.13
C PRO A 251 -3.71 12.51 -24.66
N THR A 252 -3.00 12.02 -23.65
CA THR A 252 -3.18 10.69 -23.04
C THR A 252 -4.20 10.68 -21.90
N GLY A 253 -4.90 11.80 -21.63
CA GLY A 253 -5.94 11.90 -20.61
C GLY A 253 -5.51 12.69 -19.36
N HIS A 254 -6.08 12.32 -18.20
CA HIS A 254 -5.80 12.98 -16.93
C HIS A 254 -4.49 12.46 -16.32
N GLY A 255 -3.68 13.37 -15.79
CA GLY A 255 -2.39 13.07 -15.20
C GLY A 255 -2.05 14.03 -14.06
N CYS A 256 -0.84 13.87 -13.50
CA CYS A 256 -0.32 14.79 -12.50
C CYS A 256 1.21 14.77 -12.48
N ARG A 257 1.82 15.88 -12.08
CA ARG A 257 3.25 15.94 -11.76
C ARG A 257 3.40 15.99 -10.24
N TRP A 258 4.37 15.25 -9.73
CA TRP A 258 4.75 15.17 -8.33
C TRP A 258 6.22 15.52 -8.18
N GLU A 259 6.53 16.22 -7.11
CA GLU A 259 7.90 16.56 -6.75
C GLU A 259 8.06 16.51 -5.23
N ALA A 260 9.22 16.01 -4.80
CA ALA A 260 9.68 16.06 -3.42
C ALA A 260 10.96 16.88 -3.38
N THR A 261 11.08 17.75 -2.37
CA THR A 261 12.25 18.59 -2.13
C THR A 261 12.71 18.46 -0.69
N ALA A 262 14.01 18.39 -0.46
CA ALA A 262 14.59 18.44 0.87
C ALA A 262 14.33 19.84 1.46
N PRO A 263 13.95 19.93 2.75
CA PRO A 263 13.79 21.23 3.39
C PRO A 263 15.12 21.99 3.32
N GLN A 264 15.08 23.28 2.97
CA GLN A 264 16.26 24.13 3.01
C GLN A 264 16.79 24.15 4.45
N GLN A 265 18.03 23.71 4.68
CA GLN A 265 18.66 23.97 5.97
C GLN A 265 18.82 25.49 6.12
N PRO A 266 18.38 26.10 7.24
CA PRO A 266 18.65 27.50 7.48
C PRO A 266 20.17 27.69 7.46
N SER A 267 20.65 28.47 6.49
CA SER A 267 22.05 28.84 6.38
C SER A 267 22.50 29.44 7.70
N ALA A 268 23.45 28.76 8.36
CA ALA A 268 24.05 29.25 9.59
C ALA A 268 24.56 30.68 9.36
N GLU A 269 24.00 31.65 10.09
CA GLU A 269 24.54 33.00 10.12
C GLU A 269 26.01 32.91 10.52
N PRO A 270 26.94 33.59 9.81
CA PRO A 270 28.33 33.60 10.21
C PRO A 270 28.40 34.27 11.58
N SER A 271 28.75 33.49 12.61
CA SER A 271 29.08 33.97 13.94
C SER A 271 30.18 35.01 13.83
N GLY A 272 29.81 36.29 13.81
CA GLY A 272 30.74 37.39 13.82
C GLY A 272 31.52 37.37 15.13
N GLU A 273 32.81 37.06 15.04
CA GLU A 273 33.77 37.30 16.12
C GLU A 273 33.75 38.81 16.48
N ARG A 274 33.62 39.09 17.78
CA ARG A 274 34.05 40.35 18.41
C ARG A 274 34.97 40.02 19.56
#